data_AF-A0A933WR84-F1
#
_entry.id   AF-A0A933WR84-F1
#
_cell.length_a   1.000
_cell.length_b   1.000
_cell.length_c   1.000
_cell.angle_alpha   90.00
_cell.angle_beta   90.00
_cell.angle_gamma   90.00
#
_symmetry.space_group_name_H-M   'P 1'
#
loop_
_entity.id
_entity.type
_entity.pdbx_description
1 polymer ?
#
loop_
_entity_poly.entity_id
_entity_poly.type
_entity_poly.pdbx_seq_one_letter_code
_entity_poly.pdbx_strand_id
1 'polypeptide(L)'
;MFKIHKIIFLFFAIFVLLLSVNSYADETALITSSVNPDALIVLDLSGSMDWNPAGGSNIWGNSSCTGTFYSSSGTGHTYRCSRVAIAKRAICAMLDDNNDGCLDSDNDGTINTANITTSDESSLKVRIGYMRFYNCANSSSEEGDNGKDVTYSYSSGCNTVIRAINTNNKEIGEGGYGPNYSDIWSSVSGENANGGTPDATALVEAKMYLEAHKAGDNSKDCRKKFVLLITDGADTYACDGNGQEDQSTQYKRRREIVAKAKDLADNGYKVFVIGFGSGMPDYLENTLNWAAYYGGTDNPDSVNSGSTSGYNIPSGSLYPSGVSSCSTSTTSGGYATSNDPGNTSLSGYAFIATNADELKAAIRQAMNIIREANYSFSTSSVSSTRISDENYLYEASFKPVNNDPFWLGHLKKYTVNSNGSLGSVVWDAGEKLKTTSADSRNIYTYKSGALTAFNTTNITTGDLSVTTTCNRDLIVKYIRGETT
;
A
#
# COMPACT_ATOMS: atom_id res chain seq x y z
N MET A 1 -65.38 -29.88 -25.10
CA MET A 1 -63.91 -29.78 -25.34
C MET A 1 -63.27 -28.46 -24.90
N PHE A 2 -63.99 -27.32 -24.88
CA PHE A 2 -63.44 -25.99 -24.51
C PHE A 2 -63.14 -25.74 -23.02
N LYS A 3 -63.78 -26.46 -22.07
CA LYS A 3 -63.57 -26.25 -20.63
C LYS A 3 -62.26 -26.88 -20.09
N ILE A 4 -61.81 -27.99 -20.68
CA ILE A 4 -60.61 -28.71 -20.22
C ILE A 4 -59.33 -27.95 -20.59
N HIS A 5 -59.30 -27.30 -21.75
CA HIS A 5 -58.15 -26.50 -22.19
C HIS A 5 -57.91 -25.27 -21.29
N LYS A 6 -58.96 -24.62 -20.79
CA LYS A 6 -58.83 -23.50 -19.85
C LYS A 6 -58.31 -23.93 -18.48
N ILE A 7 -58.68 -25.13 -18.01
CA ILE A 7 -58.21 -25.67 -16.74
C ILE A 7 -56.75 -26.08 -16.83
N ILE A 8 -56.33 -26.70 -17.94
CA ILE A 8 -54.93 -27.07 -18.18
C ILE A 8 -54.06 -25.81 -18.31
N PHE A 9 -54.53 -24.76 -18.98
CA PHE A 9 -53.80 -23.50 -19.11
C PHE A 9 -53.66 -22.77 -17.76
N LEU A 10 -54.69 -22.82 -16.91
CA LEU A 10 -54.65 -22.25 -15.56
C LEU A 10 -53.68 -23.02 -14.65
N PHE A 11 -53.67 -24.36 -14.74
CA PHE A 11 -52.72 -25.19 -14.00
C PHE A 11 -51.28 -24.99 -14.47
N PHE A 12 -51.06 -24.83 -15.78
CA PHE A 12 -49.73 -24.54 -16.33
C PHE A 12 -49.25 -23.14 -15.92
N ALA A 13 -50.13 -22.13 -15.91
CA ALA A 13 -49.79 -20.79 -15.43
C ALA A 13 -49.46 -20.76 -13.92
N ILE A 14 -50.21 -21.50 -13.09
CA ILE A 14 -49.96 -21.62 -11.65
C ILE A 14 -48.67 -22.41 -11.39
N PHE A 15 -48.39 -23.46 -12.17
CA PHE A 15 -47.14 -24.23 -12.06
C PHE A 15 -45.91 -23.41 -12.48
N VAL A 16 -46.03 -22.54 -13.48
CA VAL A 16 -44.97 -21.59 -13.88
C VAL A 16 -44.77 -20.49 -12.83
N LEU A 17 -45.84 -20.04 -12.15
CA LEU A 17 -45.76 -19.09 -11.03
C LEU A 17 -45.10 -19.69 -9.77
N LEU A 18 -45.32 -20.98 -9.51
CA LEU A 18 -44.68 -21.72 -8.39
C LEU A 18 -43.23 -22.15 -8.68
N LEU A 19 -42.79 -22.08 -9.94
CA LEU A 19 -41.41 -22.31 -10.38
C LEU A 19 -40.59 -21.01 -10.47
N SER A 20 -41.09 -19.90 -9.92
CA SER A 20 -40.26 -18.73 -9.69
C SER A 20 -39.18 -19.09 -8.66
N VAL A 21 -38.01 -19.47 -9.16
CA VAL A 21 -36.77 -19.44 -8.40
C VAL A 21 -36.72 -18.10 -7.70
N ASN A 22 -36.63 -18.12 -6.37
CA ASN A 22 -36.27 -16.93 -5.61
C ASN A 22 -34.89 -16.51 -6.12
N SER A 23 -34.85 -15.55 -7.06
CA SER A 23 -33.62 -14.80 -7.28
C SER A 23 -33.51 -13.92 -6.06
N TYR A 24 -32.80 -14.40 -5.05
CA TYR A 24 -32.19 -13.47 -4.11
C TYR A 24 -31.27 -12.61 -4.97
N ALA A 25 -31.63 -11.34 -5.16
CA ALA A 25 -30.63 -10.36 -5.55
C ALA A 25 -29.60 -10.40 -4.43
N ASP A 26 -28.46 -11.00 -4.69
CA ASP A 26 -27.33 -10.94 -3.77
C ASP A 26 -26.78 -9.52 -3.83
N GLU A 27 -27.35 -8.64 -2.99
CA GLU A 27 -26.95 -7.24 -2.90
C GLU A 27 -25.53 -7.08 -2.32
N THR A 28 -24.85 -8.17 -1.93
CA THR A 28 -23.46 -8.14 -1.43
C THR A 28 -22.52 -7.52 -2.47
N ALA A 29 -22.74 -7.75 -3.77
CA ALA A 29 -21.95 -7.13 -4.84
C ALA A 29 -22.26 -5.63 -5.05
N LEU A 30 -23.46 -5.16 -4.64
CA LEU A 30 -23.90 -3.77 -4.77
C LEU A 30 -23.56 -2.93 -3.51
N ILE A 31 -23.35 -3.59 -2.37
CA ILE A 31 -23.11 -2.99 -1.04
C ILE A 31 -21.63 -3.13 -0.61
N THR A 32 -20.86 -4.00 -1.26
CA THR A 32 -19.40 -4.12 -1.08
C THR A 32 -18.70 -4.33 -2.42
N SER A 33 -18.41 -3.27 -3.17
CA SER A 33 -17.36 -3.36 -4.21
C SER A 33 -15.97 -3.24 -3.56
N SER A 34 -15.67 -4.07 -2.56
CA SER A 34 -14.33 -4.19 -1.99
C SER A 34 -13.53 -5.14 -2.87
N VAL A 35 -13.02 -4.63 -4.00
CA VAL A 35 -12.01 -5.36 -4.77
C VAL A 35 -10.75 -5.45 -3.92
N ASN A 36 -10.19 -6.65 -3.72
CA ASN A 36 -9.01 -6.81 -2.87
C ASN A 36 -7.83 -6.09 -3.52
N PRO A 37 -6.99 -5.35 -2.75
CA PRO A 37 -5.86 -4.63 -3.32
C PRO A 37 -4.78 -5.63 -3.72
N ASP A 38 -3.90 -5.18 -4.61
CA ASP A 38 -2.73 -5.92 -5.04
C ASP A 38 -1.48 -5.37 -4.36
N ALA A 39 -0.64 -6.23 -3.79
CA ALA A 39 0.66 -5.87 -3.27
C ALA A 39 1.75 -6.71 -3.93
N LEU A 40 2.75 -6.06 -4.52
CA LEU A 40 3.97 -6.71 -4.99
C LEU A 40 5.07 -6.55 -3.95
N ILE A 41 5.49 -7.64 -3.33
CA ILE A 41 6.69 -7.66 -2.50
C ILE A 41 7.89 -7.65 -3.44
N VAL A 42 8.80 -6.70 -3.26
CA VAL A 42 10.10 -6.61 -3.92
C VAL A 42 11.15 -6.79 -2.83
N LEU A 43 11.73 -7.98 -2.75
CA LEU A 43 12.67 -8.35 -1.71
C LEU A 43 14.12 -8.22 -2.19
N ASP A 44 14.89 -7.48 -1.41
CA ASP A 44 16.34 -7.44 -1.50
C ASP A 44 16.95 -8.76 -1.03
N LEU A 45 17.72 -9.37 -1.92
CA LEU A 45 18.55 -10.53 -1.65
C LEU A 45 19.98 -10.31 -2.11
N SER A 46 20.47 -9.07 -2.02
CA SER A 46 21.88 -8.71 -2.19
C SER A 46 22.74 -9.34 -1.09
N GLY A 47 24.06 -9.34 -1.25
CA GLY A 47 24.99 -9.94 -0.30
C GLY A 47 25.00 -9.28 1.07
N SER A 48 24.69 -7.97 1.16
CA SER A 48 24.57 -7.24 2.43
C SER A 48 23.42 -7.78 3.29
N MET A 49 22.40 -8.39 2.68
CA MET A 49 21.29 -9.01 3.39
C MET A 49 21.70 -10.28 4.16
N ASP A 50 22.88 -10.86 3.91
CA ASP A 50 23.39 -11.97 4.72
C ASP A 50 24.07 -11.50 6.02
N TRP A 51 24.28 -10.20 6.19
CA TRP A 51 24.91 -9.64 7.38
C TRP A 51 23.91 -9.46 8.53
N ASN A 52 24.42 -9.30 9.75
CA ASN A 52 23.61 -8.87 10.89
C ASN A 52 23.12 -7.41 10.71
N PRO A 53 22.12 -6.95 11.50
CA PRO A 53 21.58 -5.59 11.38
C PRO A 53 22.64 -4.49 11.52
N ALA A 54 23.70 -4.71 12.28
CA ALA A 54 24.78 -3.74 12.50
C ALA A 54 25.84 -3.72 11.39
N GLY A 55 25.78 -4.63 10.40
CA GLY A 55 26.70 -4.68 9.27
C GLY A 55 27.95 -5.55 9.52
N GLY A 56 27.76 -6.85 9.71
CA GLY A 56 28.86 -7.82 9.79
C GLY A 56 28.43 -9.29 9.65
N SER A 57 29.40 -10.20 9.49
CA SER A 57 29.17 -11.62 9.22
C SER A 57 28.87 -12.49 10.43
N ASN A 58 28.99 -11.94 11.64
CA ASN A 58 28.53 -12.62 12.86
C ASN A 58 27.01 -12.50 12.93
N ILE A 59 26.29 -13.59 12.69
CA ILE A 59 24.83 -13.56 12.50
C ILE A 59 24.04 -14.22 13.62
N TRP A 60 24.65 -14.61 14.74
CA TRP A 60 23.93 -15.20 15.86
C TRP A 60 23.73 -14.18 16.97
N GLY A 61 22.50 -14.01 17.45
CA GLY A 61 22.12 -12.99 18.42
C GLY A 61 20.94 -13.40 19.31
N ASN A 62 20.42 -12.44 20.07
CA ASN A 62 19.22 -12.62 20.89
C ASN A 62 17.94 -12.64 20.03
N SER A 63 16.79 -12.89 20.65
CA SER A 63 15.49 -12.99 19.95
C SER A 63 15.07 -11.75 19.18
N SER A 64 15.44 -10.56 19.67
CA SER A 64 15.15 -9.29 19.01
C SER A 64 16.23 -8.91 17.98
N CYS A 65 17.30 -9.68 17.86
CA CYS A 65 18.46 -9.39 17.01
C CYS A 65 19.09 -8.02 17.29
N THR A 66 19.32 -7.73 18.57
CA THR A 66 19.98 -6.50 19.04
C THR A 66 21.27 -6.79 19.80
N GLY A 67 22.12 -5.78 19.96
CA GLY A 67 23.35 -5.87 20.76
C GLY A 67 24.48 -6.62 20.06
N THR A 68 25.17 -7.50 20.79
CA THR A 68 26.36 -8.20 20.29
C THR A 68 25.99 -9.44 19.47
N PHE A 69 26.68 -9.63 18.34
CA PHE A 69 26.51 -10.80 17.48
C PHE A 69 27.72 -11.73 17.48
N TYR A 70 27.45 -13.01 17.26
CA TYR A 70 28.40 -14.12 17.35
C TYR A 70 28.48 -14.91 16.04
N SER A 71 29.60 -15.58 15.81
CA SER A 71 29.84 -16.40 14.61
C SER A 71 29.10 -17.75 14.65
N SER A 72 28.61 -18.18 15.82
CA SER A 72 27.89 -19.44 16.01
C SER A 72 26.80 -19.31 17.07
N SER A 73 25.80 -20.19 17.00
CA SER A 73 24.75 -20.32 18.02
C SER A 73 25.33 -20.75 19.38
N GLY A 74 24.72 -20.30 20.47
CA GLY A 74 25.14 -20.60 21.84
C GLY A 74 24.22 -20.00 22.89
N THR A 75 24.58 -20.16 24.17
CA THR A 75 23.73 -19.74 25.30
C THR A 75 23.50 -18.22 25.26
N GLY A 76 22.23 -17.81 25.14
CA GLY A 76 21.84 -16.40 25.09
C GLY A 76 21.95 -15.75 23.70
N HIS A 77 22.40 -16.49 22.67
CA HIS A 77 22.52 -15.99 21.29
C HIS A 77 22.15 -17.07 20.27
N THR A 78 20.96 -17.65 20.41
CA THR A 78 20.48 -18.77 19.60
C THR A 78 19.78 -18.36 18.32
N TYR A 79 19.53 -17.07 18.07
CA TYR A 79 18.77 -16.61 16.91
C TYR A 79 19.66 -16.24 15.75
N ARG A 80 19.35 -16.76 14.56
CA ARG A 80 19.98 -16.35 13.31
C ARG A 80 19.43 -14.98 12.89
N CYS A 81 20.25 -13.97 13.07
CA CYS A 81 19.97 -12.57 12.86
C CYS A 81 20.57 -12.00 11.57
N SER A 82 20.80 -12.80 10.52
CA SER A 82 21.08 -12.20 9.22
C SER A 82 19.87 -11.41 8.74
N ARG A 83 20.07 -10.33 7.99
CA ARG A 83 18.98 -9.44 7.60
C ARG A 83 17.90 -10.17 6.80
N VAL A 84 18.33 -11.05 5.90
CA VAL A 84 17.45 -11.94 5.12
C VAL A 84 16.67 -12.92 6.01
N ALA A 85 17.27 -13.47 7.07
CA ALA A 85 16.56 -14.38 7.98
C ALA A 85 15.46 -13.64 8.75
N ILE A 86 15.75 -12.40 9.16
CA ILE A 86 14.77 -11.54 9.83
C ILE A 86 13.65 -11.13 8.88
N ALA A 87 13.99 -10.72 7.64
CA ALA A 87 13.01 -10.41 6.60
C ALA A 87 12.09 -11.60 6.29
N LYS A 88 12.65 -12.82 6.18
CA LYS A 88 11.86 -14.06 6.01
C LYS A 88 10.89 -14.29 7.17
N ARG A 89 11.33 -14.16 8.43
CA ARG A 89 10.43 -14.28 9.59
C ARG A 89 9.30 -13.26 9.55
N ALA A 90 9.63 -12.01 9.20
CA ALA A 90 8.66 -10.92 9.13
C ALA A 90 7.64 -11.14 8.00
N ILE A 91 8.08 -11.57 6.81
CA ILE A 91 7.20 -11.92 5.68
C ILE A 91 6.32 -13.12 6.04
N CYS A 92 6.88 -14.18 6.64
CA CYS A 92 6.08 -15.31 7.08
C CYS A 92 4.99 -14.84 8.04
N ALA A 93 5.37 -14.09 9.08
CA ALA A 93 4.41 -13.58 10.05
C ALA A 93 3.40 -12.59 9.44
N MET A 94 3.65 -11.99 8.28
CA MET A 94 2.65 -11.18 7.58
C MET A 94 1.69 -12.07 6.76
N LEU A 95 2.18 -13.18 6.21
CA LEU A 95 1.36 -14.18 5.50
C LEU A 95 0.49 -15.03 6.45
N ASP A 96 0.95 -15.23 7.69
CA ASP A 96 0.21 -15.83 8.80
C ASP A 96 -0.51 -14.72 9.60
N ASP A 97 -1.60 -14.22 9.04
CA ASP A 97 -2.34 -13.06 9.57
C ASP A 97 -3.10 -13.41 10.86
N ASN A 98 -3.54 -14.65 11.02
CA ASN A 98 -4.23 -15.11 12.22
C ASN A 98 -3.26 -15.49 13.37
N ASN A 99 -1.95 -15.49 13.10
CA ASN A 99 -0.86 -15.81 14.03
C ASN A 99 -0.92 -17.24 14.60
N ASP A 100 -1.36 -18.23 13.82
CA ASP A 100 -1.42 -19.63 14.24
C ASP A 100 -0.28 -20.50 13.67
N GLY A 101 0.68 -19.89 12.94
CA GLY A 101 1.79 -20.56 12.27
C GLY A 101 3.14 -19.81 12.37
N CYS A 102 3.95 -19.96 11.30
CA CYS A 102 5.23 -19.28 11.09
C CYS A 102 6.23 -19.35 12.27
N LEU A 103 6.41 -20.56 12.83
CA LEU A 103 7.29 -20.78 13.96
C LEU A 103 8.71 -21.12 13.50
N ASP A 104 9.68 -20.30 13.89
CA ASP A 104 11.11 -20.62 13.82
C ASP A 104 11.52 -21.36 15.10
N SER A 105 11.14 -22.63 15.19
CA SER A 105 11.25 -23.41 16.44
C SER A 105 12.70 -23.63 16.89
N ASP A 106 13.62 -23.66 15.93
CA ASP A 106 15.06 -23.88 16.16
C ASP A 106 15.86 -22.57 16.18
N ASN A 107 15.20 -21.43 15.94
CA ASN A 107 15.78 -20.09 15.85
C ASN A 107 16.86 -19.93 14.75
N ASP A 108 16.93 -20.85 13.79
CA ASP A 108 17.97 -20.90 12.76
C ASP A 108 17.56 -20.22 11.45
N GLY A 109 16.33 -19.70 11.39
CA GLY A 109 15.74 -19.08 10.21
C GLY A 109 14.99 -20.06 9.31
N THR A 110 14.92 -21.34 9.68
CA THR A 110 14.06 -22.35 9.06
C THR A 110 12.69 -22.29 9.70
N ILE A 111 11.73 -21.70 8.98
CA ILE A 111 10.39 -21.45 9.54
C ILE A 111 9.43 -22.55 9.12
N ASN A 112 8.79 -23.19 10.12
CA ASN A 112 7.71 -24.13 9.90
C ASN A 112 6.41 -23.37 9.62
N THR A 113 5.77 -23.70 8.51
CA THR A 113 4.52 -23.08 8.04
C THR A 113 3.34 -24.02 8.04
N ALA A 114 3.36 -25.00 8.95
CA ALA A 114 2.11 -25.55 9.43
C ALA A 114 1.20 -24.35 9.73
N ASN A 115 0.14 -24.22 8.94
CA ASN A 115 -0.96 -23.26 9.09
C ASN A 115 -0.95 -21.94 8.30
N ILE A 116 -0.05 -21.71 7.32
CA ILE A 116 -0.40 -20.68 6.30
C ILE A 116 -1.52 -21.25 5.42
N THR A 117 -2.75 -20.76 5.60
CA THR A 117 -3.95 -21.32 5.01
C THR A 117 -4.82 -20.28 4.30
N THR A 118 -5.92 -20.74 3.72
CA THR A 118 -6.96 -19.86 3.16
C THR A 118 -7.66 -19.00 4.22
N SER A 119 -7.49 -19.31 5.51
CA SER A 119 -8.00 -18.46 6.61
C SER A 119 -7.25 -17.13 6.66
N ASP A 120 -5.92 -17.16 6.51
CA ASP A 120 -5.07 -15.97 6.48
C ASP A 120 -5.36 -15.10 5.27
N GLU A 121 -5.59 -15.73 4.12
CA GLU A 121 -6.02 -15.03 2.91
C GLU A 121 -7.37 -14.34 3.16
N SER A 122 -8.31 -15.05 3.76
CA SER A 122 -9.66 -14.53 4.04
C SER A 122 -9.67 -13.39 5.06
N SER A 123 -8.69 -13.33 5.97
CA SER A 123 -8.55 -12.27 6.96
C SER A 123 -7.75 -11.08 6.43
N LEU A 124 -6.63 -11.31 5.75
CA LEU A 124 -5.77 -10.26 5.22
C LEU A 124 -6.39 -9.57 4.01
N LYS A 125 -7.05 -10.34 3.13
CA LYS A 125 -7.74 -9.86 1.92
C LYS A 125 -6.87 -9.00 1.00
N VAL A 126 -5.59 -9.34 0.86
CA VAL A 126 -4.66 -8.71 -0.09
C VAL A 126 -4.13 -9.73 -1.08
N ARG A 127 -4.16 -9.40 -2.37
CA ARG A 127 -3.60 -10.25 -3.42
C ARG A 127 -2.11 -9.97 -3.53
N ILE A 128 -1.29 -10.96 -3.19
CA ILE A 128 0.16 -10.76 -3.06
C ILE A 128 0.90 -11.39 -4.25
N GLY A 129 1.89 -10.66 -4.76
CA GLY A 129 2.91 -11.16 -5.67
C GLY A 129 4.29 -11.01 -5.05
N TYR A 130 5.26 -11.73 -5.59
CA TYR A 130 6.62 -11.75 -5.10
C TYR A 130 7.62 -11.61 -6.23
N MET A 131 8.39 -10.53 -6.16
CA MET A 131 9.55 -10.20 -6.98
C MET A 131 10.76 -10.14 -6.07
N ARG A 132 11.91 -10.49 -6.61
CA ARG A 132 13.19 -10.41 -5.90
C ARG A 132 14.29 -9.98 -6.86
N PHE A 133 15.34 -9.39 -6.31
CA PHE A 133 16.61 -9.27 -6.99
C PHE A 133 17.67 -10.08 -6.26
N TYR A 134 18.35 -10.97 -7.00
CA TYR A 134 19.29 -11.96 -6.45
C TYR A 134 20.46 -12.19 -7.40
N ASN A 135 21.67 -12.23 -6.85
CA ASN A 135 22.91 -12.45 -7.58
C ASN A 135 23.09 -11.47 -8.75
N CYS A 136 22.66 -10.23 -8.54
CA CYS A 136 22.89 -9.14 -9.49
C CYS A 136 24.37 -8.82 -9.58
N ALA A 137 24.83 -8.56 -10.80
CA ALA A 137 26.23 -8.34 -11.14
C ALA A 137 26.33 -7.29 -12.23
N ASN A 138 27.54 -6.77 -12.45
CA ASN A 138 27.87 -5.83 -13.54
C ASN A 138 27.78 -6.43 -14.97
N SER A 139 27.18 -7.61 -15.10
CA SER A 139 26.88 -8.23 -16.38
C SER A 139 25.38 -8.49 -16.54
N SER A 140 24.59 -8.14 -15.53
CA SER A 140 23.16 -8.36 -15.53
C SER A 140 22.46 -7.22 -16.28
N SER A 141 21.24 -7.48 -16.77
CA SER A 141 20.41 -6.47 -17.47
C SER A 141 20.10 -5.26 -16.59
N GLU A 142 20.29 -5.40 -15.28
CA GLU A 142 19.84 -4.48 -14.24
C GLU A 142 20.87 -3.40 -13.87
N GLU A 143 21.95 -3.25 -14.64
CA GLU A 143 22.95 -2.15 -14.54
C GLU A 143 22.37 -0.72 -14.73
N GLY A 144 21.07 -0.60 -15.01
CA GLY A 144 20.36 0.66 -15.13
C GLY A 144 20.69 1.44 -16.41
N ASP A 145 19.79 2.37 -16.75
CA ASP A 145 19.87 3.16 -17.98
C ASP A 145 21.01 4.19 -17.92
N ASN A 146 22.12 3.90 -18.62
CA ASN A 146 23.18 4.87 -18.92
C ASN A 146 23.12 5.35 -20.39
N GLY A 147 21.92 5.50 -20.97
CA GLY A 147 21.79 5.71 -22.42
C GLY A 147 22.24 4.49 -23.23
N LYS A 148 22.32 3.32 -22.58
CA LYS A 148 22.39 2.01 -23.23
C LYS A 148 20.96 1.57 -23.50
N ASP A 149 20.73 0.87 -24.60
CA ASP A 149 19.42 0.27 -24.91
C ASP A 149 19.18 -0.92 -23.96
N VAL A 150 18.83 -0.60 -22.70
CA VAL A 150 18.61 -1.60 -21.64
C VAL A 150 17.24 -2.22 -21.86
N THR A 151 17.21 -3.50 -22.20
CA THR A 151 15.97 -4.27 -22.25
C THR A 151 15.66 -4.79 -20.85
N TYR A 152 14.81 -4.07 -20.13
CA TYR A 152 14.27 -4.50 -18.83
C TYR A 152 13.36 -5.72 -18.98
N SER A 153 13.38 -6.64 -18.02
CA SER A 153 12.51 -7.81 -18.02
C SER A 153 12.17 -8.25 -16.60
N TYR A 154 10.92 -8.04 -16.21
CA TYR A 154 10.41 -8.56 -14.93
C TYR A 154 10.29 -10.10 -14.89
N SER A 155 10.57 -10.80 -15.99
CA SER A 155 10.37 -12.26 -16.13
C SER A 155 11.67 -13.06 -16.23
N SER A 156 12.82 -12.37 -16.31
CA SER A 156 14.12 -12.98 -16.50
C SER A 156 15.21 -12.01 -16.08
N GLY A 157 16.28 -12.50 -15.46
CA GLY A 157 17.40 -11.66 -15.06
C GLY A 157 17.71 -11.88 -13.59
N CYS A 158 18.46 -10.94 -13.01
CA CYS A 158 18.74 -11.00 -11.58
C CYS A 158 17.56 -10.47 -10.77
N ASN A 159 16.79 -9.50 -11.32
CA ASN A 159 15.51 -9.08 -10.79
C ASN A 159 14.38 -9.77 -11.56
N THR A 160 13.47 -10.45 -10.85
CA THR A 160 12.43 -11.26 -11.51
C THR A 160 11.23 -11.49 -10.59
N VAL A 161 10.04 -11.51 -11.18
CA VAL A 161 8.80 -11.99 -10.55
C VAL A 161 8.87 -13.50 -10.41
N ILE A 162 8.95 -13.97 -9.16
CA ILE A 162 8.97 -15.39 -8.82
C ILE A 162 7.56 -15.94 -8.63
N ARG A 163 6.66 -15.09 -8.15
CA ARG A 163 5.22 -15.40 -8.04
C ARG A 163 4.42 -14.20 -8.52
N ALA A 164 3.59 -14.43 -9.53
CA ALA A 164 2.67 -13.43 -10.01
C ALA A 164 1.54 -13.20 -8.99
N ILE A 165 1.11 -11.96 -8.86
CA ILE A 165 -0.19 -11.58 -8.30
C ILE A 165 -1.28 -12.31 -9.10
N ASN A 166 -2.30 -12.84 -8.41
CA ASN A 166 -3.36 -13.61 -9.09
C ASN A 166 -3.92 -12.88 -10.32
N THR A 167 -4.11 -13.61 -11.41
CA THR A 167 -4.73 -13.12 -12.64
C THR A 167 -6.13 -13.68 -12.86
N ASN A 168 -6.59 -14.64 -12.04
CA ASN A 168 -7.84 -15.36 -12.25
C ASN A 168 -9.12 -14.51 -12.10
N ASN A 169 -9.02 -13.19 -11.92
CA ASN A 169 -10.15 -12.27 -11.68
C ASN A 169 -11.10 -12.68 -10.53
N LYS A 170 -10.70 -13.67 -9.72
CA LYS A 170 -11.41 -14.11 -8.53
C LYS A 170 -10.89 -13.33 -7.33
N GLU A 171 -11.82 -12.83 -6.54
CA GLU A 171 -11.48 -12.21 -5.26
C GLU A 171 -11.14 -13.28 -4.23
N ILE A 172 -10.29 -12.91 -3.26
CA ILE A 172 -10.00 -13.76 -2.11
C ILE A 172 -11.32 -14.02 -1.37
N GLY A 173 -11.64 -15.31 -1.17
CA GLY A 173 -12.91 -15.76 -0.57
C GLY A 173 -13.96 -16.26 -1.56
N GLU A 174 -13.81 -16.06 -2.87
CA GLU A 174 -14.79 -16.53 -3.89
C GLU A 174 -14.62 -18.00 -4.31
N GLY A 175 -13.75 -18.76 -3.64
CA GLY A 175 -13.47 -20.16 -3.97
C GLY A 175 -12.68 -20.31 -5.28
N GLY A 176 -11.42 -20.72 -5.15
CA GLY A 176 -10.53 -20.98 -6.27
C GLY A 176 -9.29 -20.09 -6.24
N TYR A 177 -8.19 -20.67 -5.76
CA TYR A 177 -6.79 -20.32 -5.99
C TYR A 177 -6.50 -18.84 -6.35
N GLY A 178 -6.36 -18.02 -5.30
CA GLY A 178 -5.30 -17.01 -5.17
C GLY A 178 -3.91 -17.63 -5.40
N PRO A 179 -2.81 -16.86 -5.62
CA PRO A 179 -1.53 -17.39 -5.18
C PRO A 179 -1.73 -17.73 -3.71
N ASN A 180 -1.58 -19.01 -3.36
CA ASN A 180 -1.77 -19.38 -1.97
C ASN A 180 -0.68 -18.62 -1.20
N TYR A 181 -1.00 -18.02 -0.06
CA TYR A 181 0.05 -17.41 0.77
C TYR A 181 1.17 -18.41 1.08
N SER A 182 0.83 -19.71 1.12
CA SER A 182 1.78 -20.81 1.18
C SER A 182 2.73 -20.91 -0.03
N ASP A 183 2.28 -20.56 -1.24
CA ASP A 183 3.10 -20.56 -2.47
C ASP A 183 4.05 -19.38 -2.53
N ILE A 184 3.61 -18.21 -2.04
CA ILE A 184 4.47 -17.04 -1.82
C ILE A 184 5.56 -17.40 -0.82
N TRP A 185 5.16 -17.97 0.33
CA TRP A 185 6.08 -18.41 1.36
C TRP A 185 7.08 -19.45 0.85
N SER A 186 6.60 -20.46 0.12
CA SER A 186 7.45 -21.51 -0.45
C SER A 186 8.58 -20.92 -1.29
N SER A 187 8.31 -19.87 -2.06
CA SER A 187 9.36 -19.11 -2.76
C SER A 187 10.30 -18.37 -1.82
N VAL A 188 9.77 -17.55 -0.91
CA VAL A 188 10.56 -16.70 -0.01
C VAL A 188 11.48 -17.52 0.92
N SER A 189 11.00 -18.67 1.39
CA SER A 189 11.73 -19.56 2.30
C SER A 189 13.03 -20.09 1.71
N GLY A 190 13.05 -20.38 0.40
CA GLY A 190 14.18 -20.96 -0.32
C GLY A 190 15.25 -19.96 -0.76
N GLU A 191 15.05 -18.68 -0.49
CA GLU A 191 15.94 -17.61 -0.97
C GLU A 191 17.27 -17.56 -0.24
N ASN A 192 18.28 -17.00 -0.90
CA ASN A 192 19.59 -16.73 -0.30
C ASN A 192 19.99 -15.31 -0.65
N ALA A 193 20.91 -14.72 0.11
CA ALA A 193 21.42 -13.37 -0.10
C ALA A 193 22.75 -13.44 -0.86
N ASN A 194 22.84 -12.81 -2.04
CA ASN A 194 24.04 -12.71 -2.87
C ASN A 194 23.92 -11.62 -3.96
N GLY A 195 25.05 -11.08 -4.41
CA GLY A 195 25.12 -10.05 -5.47
C GLY A 195 24.94 -8.64 -4.93
N GLY A 196 24.84 -7.65 -5.83
CA GLY A 196 24.57 -6.26 -5.44
C GLY A 196 23.08 -5.89 -5.48
N THR A 197 22.79 -4.66 -5.11
CA THR A 197 21.43 -4.10 -4.93
C THR A 197 21.08 -3.18 -6.11
N PRO A 198 20.16 -3.55 -7.04
CA PRO A 198 19.70 -2.68 -8.12
C PRO A 198 18.30 -2.08 -7.84
N ASP A 199 18.09 -1.43 -6.69
CA ASP A 199 16.77 -0.92 -6.27
C ASP A 199 16.07 -0.06 -7.34
N ALA A 200 16.79 0.84 -8.02
CA ALA A 200 16.18 1.69 -9.04
C ALA A 200 15.64 0.85 -10.21
N THR A 201 16.42 -0.12 -10.70
CA THR A 201 15.97 -1.02 -11.76
C THR A 201 14.84 -1.94 -11.28
N ALA A 202 14.91 -2.41 -10.03
CA ALA A 202 13.86 -3.23 -9.45
C ALA A 202 12.51 -2.51 -9.45
N LEU A 203 12.49 -1.21 -9.15
CA LEU A 203 11.28 -0.38 -9.24
C LEU A 203 10.79 -0.17 -10.69
N VAL A 204 11.69 -0.06 -11.67
CA VAL A 204 11.32 0.01 -13.09
C VAL A 204 10.61 -1.28 -13.53
N GLU A 205 11.18 -2.44 -13.20
CA GLU A 205 10.59 -3.72 -13.57
C GLU A 205 9.32 -4.05 -12.78
N ALA A 206 9.24 -3.63 -11.51
CA ALA A 206 8.02 -3.68 -10.73
C ALA A 206 6.90 -2.88 -11.41
N LYS A 207 7.20 -1.67 -11.91
CA LYS A 207 6.24 -0.87 -12.69
C LYS A 207 5.79 -1.61 -13.94
N MET A 208 6.73 -2.12 -14.74
CA MET A 208 6.42 -2.86 -15.97
C MET A 208 5.50 -4.06 -15.69
N TYR A 209 5.79 -4.81 -14.63
CA TYR A 209 4.95 -5.93 -14.22
C TYR A 209 3.55 -5.47 -13.79
N LEU A 210 3.45 -4.45 -12.95
CA LEU A 210 2.16 -3.93 -12.46
C LEU A 210 1.31 -3.35 -13.59
N GLU A 211 1.91 -2.70 -14.59
CA GLU A 211 1.21 -2.21 -15.78
C GLU A 211 0.68 -3.36 -16.64
N ALA A 212 1.52 -4.38 -16.89
CA ALA A 212 1.09 -5.58 -17.63
C ALA A 212 -0.03 -6.32 -16.90
N HIS A 213 0.09 -6.47 -15.58
CA HIS A 213 -0.92 -7.08 -14.73
C HIS A 213 -2.22 -6.27 -14.69
N LYS A 214 -2.13 -4.93 -14.54
CA LYS A 214 -3.29 -4.02 -14.60
C LYS A 214 -4.01 -4.07 -15.94
N ALA A 215 -3.30 -4.27 -17.05
CA ALA A 215 -3.92 -4.37 -18.37
C ALA A 215 -4.85 -5.60 -18.49
N GLY A 216 -4.47 -6.71 -17.85
CA GLY A 216 -5.26 -7.96 -17.80
C GLY A 216 -6.30 -8.02 -16.69
N ASP A 217 -6.41 -6.97 -15.87
CA ASP A 217 -7.24 -6.94 -14.69
C ASP A 217 -8.65 -6.36 -14.96
N ASN A 218 -9.69 -7.15 -14.72
CA ASN A 218 -11.09 -6.74 -14.91
C ASN A 218 -11.54 -5.63 -13.96
N SER A 219 -10.91 -5.49 -12.79
CA SER A 219 -11.25 -4.45 -11.82
C SER A 219 -10.17 -3.38 -11.69
N LYS A 220 -9.33 -3.21 -12.73
CA LYS A 220 -8.21 -2.27 -12.80
C LYS A 220 -8.50 -0.82 -12.42
N ASP A 221 -9.74 -0.37 -12.57
CA ASP A 221 -10.15 1.01 -12.23
C ASP A 221 -10.37 1.19 -10.72
N CYS A 222 -10.81 0.12 -10.04
CA CYS A 222 -11.11 0.12 -8.61
C CYS A 222 -9.97 -0.47 -7.77
N ARG A 223 -9.24 -1.46 -8.30
CA ARG A 223 -8.21 -2.20 -7.57
C ARG A 223 -6.92 -1.40 -7.46
N LYS A 224 -6.60 -1.00 -6.24
CA LYS A 224 -5.33 -0.36 -5.91
C LYS A 224 -4.19 -1.37 -5.97
N LYS A 225 -3.03 -0.91 -6.42
CA LYS A 225 -1.81 -1.69 -6.64
C LYS A 225 -0.67 -1.00 -5.89
N PHE A 226 0.10 -1.78 -5.14
CA PHE A 226 1.14 -1.30 -4.24
C PHE A 226 2.43 -2.08 -4.46
N VAL A 227 3.55 -1.44 -4.15
CA VAL A 227 4.88 -2.05 -4.07
C VAL A 227 5.34 -2.00 -2.62
N LEU A 228 5.79 -3.13 -2.08
CA LEU A 228 6.52 -3.22 -0.82
C LEU A 228 7.99 -3.49 -1.15
N LEU A 229 8.82 -2.44 -1.15
CA LEU A 229 10.27 -2.56 -1.31
C LEU A 229 10.89 -2.84 0.06
N ILE A 230 11.48 -4.03 0.24
CA ILE A 230 12.21 -4.42 1.45
C ILE A 230 13.69 -4.48 1.09
N THR A 231 14.47 -3.52 1.57
CA THR A 231 15.89 -3.33 1.21
C THR A 231 16.72 -2.99 2.43
N ASP A 232 17.97 -3.44 2.47
CA ASP A 232 18.92 -2.97 3.50
C ASP A 232 19.69 -1.72 3.09
N GLY A 233 19.46 -1.21 1.87
CA GLY A 233 19.93 0.12 1.55
C GLY A 233 20.23 0.42 0.09
N ALA A 234 21.51 0.65 -0.20
CA ALA A 234 21.92 1.53 -1.28
C ALA A 234 21.91 0.80 -2.63
N ASP A 235 21.25 1.37 -3.63
CA ASP A 235 21.46 0.95 -5.01
C ASP A 235 22.94 1.06 -5.39
N THR A 236 23.49 -0.04 -5.92
CA THR A 236 24.89 -0.20 -6.27
C THR A 236 25.16 -0.27 -7.77
N TYR A 237 24.11 -0.33 -8.61
CA TYR A 237 24.21 -0.64 -10.04
C TYR A 237 23.70 0.45 -10.97
N ALA A 238 22.68 1.23 -10.59
CA ALA A 238 22.15 2.25 -11.47
C ALA A 238 23.21 3.29 -11.88
N CYS A 239 23.10 3.86 -13.07
CA CYS A 239 23.99 4.90 -13.57
C CYS A 239 25.48 4.51 -13.55
N ASP A 240 25.84 3.38 -14.17
CA ASP A 240 27.19 2.81 -14.19
C ASP A 240 27.72 2.43 -12.81
N GLY A 241 26.85 1.91 -11.96
CA GLY A 241 27.26 1.31 -10.69
C GLY A 241 28.07 0.06 -10.90
N ASN A 242 29.13 -0.09 -10.10
CA ASN A 242 30.01 -1.24 -10.14
C ASN A 242 29.68 -2.30 -9.08
N GLY A 243 28.54 -2.18 -8.38
CA GLY A 243 28.15 -3.09 -7.31
C GLY A 243 28.74 -2.76 -5.93
N GLN A 244 29.35 -1.59 -5.74
CA GLN A 244 29.88 -1.13 -4.44
C GLN A 244 29.11 0.09 -3.91
N GLU A 245 29.10 0.31 -2.59
CA GLU A 245 28.35 1.42 -1.97
C GLU A 245 29.17 2.72 -1.81
N ASP A 246 30.50 2.65 -1.88
CA ASP A 246 31.44 3.75 -1.60
C ASP A 246 31.88 4.55 -2.83
N GLN A 247 31.09 4.47 -3.91
CA GLN A 247 31.40 5.11 -5.19
C GLN A 247 31.26 6.65 -5.11
N SER A 248 32.18 7.39 -5.74
CA SER A 248 32.11 8.87 -5.79
C SER A 248 30.88 9.42 -6.55
N THR A 249 30.18 8.56 -7.29
CA THR A 249 28.97 8.87 -8.07
C THR A 249 27.68 8.42 -7.41
N GLN A 250 27.70 7.99 -6.14
CA GLN A 250 26.55 7.40 -5.44
C GLN A 250 25.32 8.32 -5.39
N TYR A 251 25.51 9.64 -5.47
CA TYR A 251 24.42 10.61 -5.61
C TYR A 251 23.51 10.35 -6.82
N LYS A 252 24.04 9.79 -7.92
CA LYS A 252 23.24 9.44 -9.10
C LYS A 252 22.22 8.37 -8.75
N ARG A 253 22.67 7.30 -8.09
CA ARG A 253 21.86 6.15 -7.67
C ARG A 253 20.78 6.55 -6.67
N ARG A 254 21.15 7.37 -5.68
CA ARG A 254 20.19 7.95 -4.73
C ARG A 254 19.08 8.73 -5.44
N ARG A 255 19.41 9.53 -6.46
CA ARG A 255 18.41 10.26 -7.27
C ARG A 255 17.54 9.31 -8.07
N GLU A 256 18.12 8.25 -8.66
CA GLU A 256 17.36 7.28 -9.44
C GLU A 256 16.31 6.55 -8.61
N ILE A 257 16.66 6.03 -7.43
CA ILE A 257 15.68 5.34 -6.57
C ILE A 257 14.46 6.24 -6.31
N VAL A 258 14.70 7.49 -5.91
CA VAL A 258 13.61 8.45 -5.64
C VAL A 258 12.80 8.74 -6.90
N ALA A 259 13.46 8.90 -8.06
CA ALA A 259 12.79 9.14 -9.33
C ALA A 259 11.92 7.94 -9.77
N LYS A 260 12.38 6.70 -9.57
CA LYS A 260 11.62 5.50 -9.96
C LYS A 260 10.47 5.21 -8.99
N ALA A 261 10.65 5.46 -7.70
CA ALA A 261 9.56 5.43 -6.73
C ALA A 261 8.48 6.48 -7.06
N LYS A 262 8.91 7.68 -7.46
CA LYS A 262 8.00 8.72 -7.94
C LYS A 262 7.24 8.30 -9.20
N ASP A 263 7.93 7.70 -10.17
CA ASP A 263 7.32 7.27 -11.43
C ASP A 263 6.23 6.21 -11.20
N LEU A 264 6.44 5.28 -10.27
CA LEU A 264 5.40 4.36 -9.80
C LEU A 264 4.19 5.12 -9.21
N ALA A 265 4.44 6.05 -8.29
CA ALA A 265 3.39 6.80 -7.60
C ALA A 265 2.56 7.70 -8.54
N ASP A 266 3.22 8.38 -9.48
CA ASP A 266 2.58 9.22 -10.50
C ASP A 266 1.67 8.39 -11.43
N ASN A 267 1.95 7.08 -11.57
CA ASN A 267 1.13 6.12 -12.31
C ASN A 267 0.09 5.37 -11.44
N GLY A 268 -0.06 5.79 -10.17
CA GLY A 268 -1.05 5.26 -9.24
C GLY A 268 -0.62 4.00 -8.48
N TYR A 269 0.67 3.68 -8.49
CA TYR A 269 1.27 2.57 -7.74
C TYR A 269 2.05 3.12 -6.56
N LYS A 270 1.49 3.07 -5.36
CA LYS A 270 2.18 3.56 -4.16
C LYS A 270 3.32 2.61 -3.76
N VAL A 271 4.43 3.17 -3.31
CA VAL A 271 5.63 2.42 -2.93
C VAL A 271 5.88 2.56 -1.44
N PHE A 272 5.65 1.50 -0.68
CA PHE A 272 6.08 1.38 0.71
C PHE A 272 7.55 0.97 0.72
N VAL A 273 8.39 1.84 1.28
CA VAL A 273 9.83 1.57 1.43
C VAL A 273 10.08 1.12 2.86
N ILE A 274 10.59 -0.09 3.00
CA ILE A 274 10.93 -0.74 4.27
C ILE A 274 12.44 -0.93 4.28
N GLY A 275 13.12 -0.04 4.98
CA GLY A 275 14.58 -0.05 5.13
C GLY A 275 14.99 -0.87 6.33
N PHE A 276 16.06 -1.67 6.22
CA PHE A 276 16.49 -2.52 7.33
C PHE A 276 17.99 -2.49 7.63
N GLY A 277 18.34 -2.03 8.83
CA GLY A 277 19.70 -2.13 9.37
C GLY A 277 19.95 -1.11 10.48
N SER A 278 20.34 -1.58 11.67
CA SER A 278 20.72 -0.70 12.79
C SER A 278 21.95 0.18 12.53
N GLY A 279 22.76 -0.18 11.53
CA GLY A 279 23.95 0.58 11.12
C GLY A 279 23.72 1.46 9.89
N MET A 280 22.47 1.70 9.48
CA MET A 280 22.17 2.49 8.29
C MET A 280 22.66 3.94 8.46
N PRO A 281 23.55 4.44 7.58
CA PRO A 281 23.96 5.84 7.62
C PRO A 281 22.83 6.81 7.26
N ASP A 282 22.86 8.03 7.80
CA ASP A 282 21.86 9.08 7.57
C ASP A 282 21.54 9.29 6.08
N TYR A 283 22.53 9.21 5.19
CA TYR A 283 22.30 9.43 3.77
C TYR A 283 21.49 8.33 3.09
N LEU A 284 21.56 7.10 3.58
CA LEU A 284 20.70 6.01 3.14
C LEU A 284 19.30 6.21 3.69
N GLU A 285 19.17 6.48 5.00
CA GLU A 285 17.87 6.73 5.63
C GLU A 285 17.11 7.86 4.93
N ASN A 286 17.79 8.99 4.67
CA ASN A 286 17.21 10.11 3.95
C ASN A 286 16.77 9.70 2.53
N THR A 287 17.59 8.92 1.82
CA THR A 287 17.25 8.46 0.46
C THR A 287 15.99 7.60 0.47
N LEU A 288 15.89 6.65 1.39
CA LEU A 288 14.71 5.78 1.51
C LEU A 288 13.47 6.57 1.93
N ASN A 289 13.60 7.54 2.83
CA ASN A 289 12.50 8.43 3.21
C ASN A 289 12.03 9.30 2.03
N TRP A 290 12.95 9.86 1.23
CA TRP A 290 12.58 10.58 0.01
C TRP A 290 11.90 9.66 -1.02
N ALA A 291 12.36 8.41 -1.14
CA ALA A 291 11.74 7.42 -2.00
C ALA A 291 10.31 7.06 -1.53
N ALA A 292 10.07 6.92 -0.22
CA ALA A 292 8.73 6.73 0.33
C ALA A 292 7.82 7.95 0.12
N TYR A 293 8.33 9.16 0.43
CA TYR A 293 7.60 10.41 0.26
C TYR A 293 7.13 10.61 -1.18
N TYR A 294 8.06 10.51 -2.14
CA TYR A 294 7.71 10.61 -3.56
C TYR A 294 7.01 9.35 -4.10
N GLY A 295 7.19 8.21 -3.44
CA GLY A 295 6.44 6.97 -3.63
C GLY A 295 4.98 7.05 -3.15
N GLY A 296 4.57 8.18 -2.56
CA GLY A 296 3.19 8.44 -2.14
C GLY A 296 2.78 7.69 -0.87
N THR A 297 3.75 7.32 -0.04
CA THR A 297 3.55 6.63 1.25
C THR A 297 4.11 7.44 2.42
N ASP A 298 3.69 7.04 3.62
CA ASP A 298 3.99 7.69 4.89
C ASP A 298 3.98 6.60 5.99
N ASN A 299 4.82 6.76 7.02
CA ASN A 299 4.85 5.85 8.15
C ASN A 299 4.09 6.47 9.34
N PRO A 300 2.85 6.02 9.62
CA PRO A 300 2.02 6.63 10.66
C PRO A 300 2.56 6.39 12.08
N ASP A 301 3.48 5.45 12.26
CA ASP A 301 4.08 5.14 13.55
C ASP A 301 5.29 6.04 13.87
N SER A 302 5.64 6.95 12.96
CA SER A 302 6.78 7.86 13.11
C SER A 302 6.37 9.30 12.84
N VAL A 303 6.92 10.23 13.62
CA VAL A 303 6.68 11.67 13.40
C VAL A 303 7.51 12.15 12.23
N ASN A 304 6.85 12.75 11.24
CA ASN A 304 7.52 13.38 10.11
C ASN A 304 8.43 14.54 10.56
N SER A 305 9.67 14.53 10.08
CA SER A 305 10.67 15.57 10.35
C SER A 305 11.54 15.83 9.12
N GLY A 306 12.08 17.04 9.03
CA GLY A 306 12.75 17.56 7.83
C GLY A 306 11.85 18.47 7.00
N SER A 307 12.39 18.99 5.89
CA SER A 307 11.66 19.90 5.01
C SER A 307 11.36 19.22 3.67
N THR A 308 10.08 19.00 3.37
CA THR A 308 9.63 18.42 2.09
C THR A 308 9.97 19.28 0.87
N SER A 309 10.27 20.57 1.08
CA SER A 309 10.80 21.46 0.04
C SER A 309 12.31 21.34 -0.20
N GLY A 310 13.04 20.59 0.65
CA GLY A 310 14.50 20.48 0.59
C GLY A 310 15.01 19.72 -0.63
N TYR A 311 14.27 18.71 -1.10
CA TYR A 311 14.53 17.98 -2.33
C TYR A 311 13.28 18.06 -3.22
N ASN A 312 13.11 19.19 -3.91
CA ASN A 312 11.89 19.50 -4.66
C ASN A 312 11.91 18.96 -6.09
N ILE A 313 10.95 18.09 -6.42
CA ILE A 313 10.70 17.60 -7.77
C ILE A 313 9.41 18.28 -8.29
N PRO A 314 9.48 19.11 -9.34
CA PRO A 314 8.30 19.76 -9.91
C PRO A 314 7.25 18.75 -10.38
N SER A 315 5.98 19.12 -10.28
CA SER A 315 4.87 18.32 -10.80
C SER A 315 5.08 17.98 -12.29
N GLY A 316 4.86 16.72 -12.67
CA GLY A 316 5.09 16.22 -14.03
C GLY A 316 6.56 15.98 -14.39
N SER A 317 7.49 16.14 -13.45
CA SER A 317 8.91 15.78 -13.61
C SER A 317 9.27 14.61 -12.69
N LEU A 318 10.25 13.80 -13.08
CA LEU A 318 10.79 12.72 -12.23
C LEU A 318 12.02 13.14 -11.43
N TYR A 319 12.64 14.27 -11.78
CA TYR A 319 13.88 14.77 -11.19
C TYR A 319 13.74 16.26 -10.82
N PRO A 320 14.56 16.76 -9.88
CA PRO A 320 14.64 18.18 -9.58
C PRO A 320 15.02 19.02 -10.80
N SER A 321 14.67 20.31 -10.79
CA SER A 321 15.02 21.23 -11.88
C SER A 321 16.53 21.24 -12.16
N GLY A 322 16.90 21.07 -13.43
CA GLY A 322 18.31 21.01 -13.86
C GLY A 322 19.00 19.66 -13.63
N VAL A 323 18.28 18.65 -13.15
CA VAL A 323 18.74 17.26 -12.98
C VAL A 323 17.95 16.37 -13.94
N SER A 324 18.62 15.39 -14.54
CA SER A 324 18.01 14.33 -15.34
C SER A 324 18.55 12.97 -14.91
N SER A 325 17.99 11.89 -15.49
CA SER A 325 18.47 10.52 -15.27
C SER A 325 19.99 10.44 -15.42
N CYS A 326 20.66 9.87 -14.42
CA CYS A 326 22.10 9.66 -14.37
C CYS A 326 22.99 10.90 -14.58
N SER A 327 22.42 12.10 -14.49
CA SER A 327 23.12 13.36 -14.68
C SER A 327 24.27 13.52 -13.69
N THR A 328 25.40 14.02 -14.18
CA THR A 328 26.53 14.39 -13.34
C THR A 328 26.24 15.70 -12.61
N SER A 329 26.91 15.91 -11.48
CA SER A 329 26.85 17.15 -10.72
C SER A 329 28.20 17.43 -10.08
N THR A 330 28.45 18.69 -9.73
CA THR A 330 29.59 19.04 -8.88
C THR A 330 29.45 18.32 -7.54
N THR A 331 30.51 17.64 -7.11
CA THR A 331 30.49 16.82 -5.90
C THR A 331 31.34 17.37 -4.77
N SER A 332 30.96 17.02 -3.55
CA SER A 332 31.77 17.17 -2.34
C SER A 332 31.63 15.88 -1.53
N GLY A 333 32.74 15.15 -1.33
CA GLY A 333 32.73 13.91 -0.55
C GLY A 333 31.82 12.80 -1.09
N GLY A 334 31.61 12.71 -2.41
CA GLY A 334 30.70 11.72 -3.02
C GLY A 334 29.21 12.10 -3.01
N TYR A 335 28.88 13.29 -2.48
CA TYR A 335 27.55 13.89 -2.56
C TYR A 335 27.48 14.90 -3.69
N ALA A 336 26.32 15.03 -4.33
CA ALA A 336 26.09 16.20 -5.18
C ALA A 336 25.89 17.44 -4.30
N THR A 337 26.52 18.54 -4.71
CA THR A 337 26.46 19.83 -4.00
C THR A 337 25.05 20.42 -3.89
N SER A 338 24.14 20.01 -4.77
CA SER A 338 22.72 20.35 -4.74
C SER A 338 21.88 19.17 -5.21
N ASN A 339 20.60 19.13 -4.84
CA ASN A 339 19.65 18.12 -5.28
C ASN A 339 20.16 16.69 -5.01
N ASP A 340 20.70 16.43 -3.82
CA ASP A 340 21.07 15.10 -3.38
C ASP A 340 20.12 14.69 -2.25
N PRO A 341 19.26 13.67 -2.45
CA PRO A 341 18.34 13.27 -1.40
C PRO A 341 19.09 12.72 -0.18
N GLY A 342 20.30 12.18 -0.34
CA GLY A 342 21.09 11.68 0.79
C GLY A 342 21.60 12.76 1.73
N ASN A 343 21.80 14.00 1.26
CA ASN A 343 22.23 15.12 2.09
C ASN A 343 21.07 16.06 2.46
N THR A 344 19.84 15.65 2.21
CA THR A 344 18.63 16.42 2.51
C THR A 344 17.83 15.66 3.56
N SER A 345 17.91 16.09 4.82
CA SER A 345 17.28 15.37 5.92
C SER A 345 15.76 15.25 5.76
N LEU A 346 15.26 14.02 5.80
CA LEU A 346 13.84 13.69 5.82
C LEU A 346 13.64 12.37 6.56
N SER A 347 12.66 12.30 7.45
CA SER A 347 12.35 11.10 8.24
C SER A 347 10.85 11.02 8.53
N GLY A 348 10.37 9.82 8.84
CA GLY A 348 8.96 9.53 9.15
C GLY A 348 8.12 9.02 7.98
N TYR A 349 8.71 8.88 6.78
CA TYR A 349 7.99 8.41 5.59
C TYR A 349 8.26 6.94 5.29
N ALA A 350 9.52 6.54 5.32
CA ALA A 350 9.92 5.14 5.18
C ALA A 350 9.79 4.41 6.52
N PHE A 351 9.57 3.10 6.45
CA PHE A 351 9.61 2.23 7.62
C PHE A 351 11.05 1.76 7.83
N ILE A 352 11.81 2.50 8.63
CA ILE A 352 13.19 2.14 8.96
C ILE A 352 13.19 1.26 10.20
N ALA A 353 13.67 0.04 10.06
CA ALA A 353 13.79 -0.93 11.14
C ALA A 353 15.27 -1.15 11.49
N THR A 354 15.54 -1.24 12.79
CA THR A 354 16.89 -1.51 13.32
C THR A 354 17.04 -2.94 13.82
N ASN A 355 15.93 -3.62 14.10
CA ASN A 355 15.90 -4.93 14.73
C ASN A 355 14.74 -5.79 14.21
N ALA A 356 14.66 -7.03 14.71
CA ALA A 356 13.71 -8.01 14.20
C ALA A 356 12.24 -7.67 14.49
N ASP A 357 11.98 -7.13 15.68
CA ASP A 357 10.62 -6.78 16.11
C ASP A 357 10.10 -5.57 15.31
N GLU A 358 10.95 -4.57 15.08
CA GLU A 358 10.64 -3.39 14.26
C GLU A 358 10.38 -3.75 12.80
N LEU A 359 11.17 -4.66 12.19
CA LEU A 359 10.92 -5.04 10.80
C LEU A 359 9.60 -5.80 10.64
N LYS A 360 9.27 -6.67 11.61
CA LYS A 360 7.98 -7.34 11.66
C LYS A 360 6.83 -6.35 11.81
N ALA A 361 6.96 -5.36 12.69
CA ALA A 361 5.96 -4.32 12.88
C ALA A 361 5.78 -3.46 11.61
N ALA A 362 6.89 -3.06 10.97
CA ALA A 362 6.90 -2.28 9.74
C ALA A 362 6.14 -2.96 8.59
N ILE A 363 6.45 -4.23 8.31
CA ILE A 363 5.78 -4.99 7.23
C ILE A 363 4.29 -5.18 7.54
N ARG A 364 3.94 -5.50 8.79
CA ARG A 364 2.54 -5.62 9.20
C ARG A 364 1.79 -4.29 9.07
N GLN A 365 2.40 -3.18 9.47
CA GLN A 365 1.77 -1.87 9.38
C GLN A 365 1.56 -1.44 7.93
N ALA A 366 2.58 -1.61 7.07
CA ALA A 366 2.45 -1.35 5.64
C ALA A 366 1.31 -2.18 5.02
N MET A 367 1.20 -3.47 5.38
CA MET A 367 0.14 -4.33 4.90
C MET A 367 -1.25 -3.96 5.44
N ASN A 368 -1.35 -3.54 6.72
CA ASN A 368 -2.59 -3.01 7.28
C ASN A 368 -3.08 -1.78 6.52
N ILE A 369 -2.19 -0.85 6.17
CA ILE A 369 -2.54 0.34 5.38
C ILE A 369 -3.01 -0.06 3.98
N ILE A 370 -2.37 -1.06 3.35
CA ILE A 370 -2.78 -1.58 2.05
C ILE A 370 -4.18 -2.19 2.12
N ARG A 371 -4.44 -3.02 3.14
CA ARG A 371 -5.77 -3.58 3.41
C ARG A 371 -6.80 -2.48 3.61
N GLU A 372 -6.44 -1.41 4.31
CA GLU A 372 -7.34 -0.31 4.64
C GLU A 372 -7.65 0.62 3.47
N ALA A 373 -6.79 0.68 2.45
CA ALA A 373 -6.95 1.55 1.30
C ALA A 373 -8.21 1.27 0.45
N ASN A 374 -8.96 0.20 0.76
CA ASN A 374 -10.18 -0.21 0.06
C ASN A 374 -11.47 -0.07 0.90
N TYR A 375 -11.42 0.38 2.16
CA TYR A 375 -12.63 0.54 2.96
C TYR A 375 -13.40 1.82 2.61
N SER A 376 -14.19 1.78 1.54
CA SER A 376 -15.32 2.71 1.35
C SER A 376 -16.60 1.97 1.72
N PHE A 377 -17.17 2.27 2.90
CA PHE A 377 -18.49 1.74 3.24
C PHE A 377 -19.55 2.55 2.51
N SER A 378 -20.29 1.91 1.59
CA SER A 378 -21.54 2.45 1.08
C SER A 378 -22.73 1.72 1.69
N THR A 379 -23.42 2.35 2.64
CA THR A 379 -24.72 1.84 3.10
C THR A 379 -25.78 2.34 2.13
N SER A 380 -26.26 1.48 1.24
CA SER A 380 -27.44 1.76 0.43
C SER A 380 -28.69 1.65 1.31
N SER A 381 -29.51 2.70 1.36
CA SER A 381 -30.79 2.69 2.07
C SER A 381 -31.93 2.64 1.05
N VAL A 382 -32.69 1.55 1.06
CA VAL A 382 -33.95 1.44 0.30
C VAL A 382 -35.13 1.73 1.23
N SER A 383 -36.00 2.67 0.84
CA SER A 383 -37.25 2.92 1.59
C SER A 383 -38.17 1.70 1.48
N SER A 384 -38.56 1.12 2.62
CA SER A 384 -39.46 -0.04 2.67
C SER A 384 -40.93 0.29 2.35
N THR A 385 -41.28 1.57 2.20
CA THR A 385 -42.64 2.02 1.86
C THR A 385 -42.70 2.52 0.42
N ARG A 386 -43.33 1.72 -0.45
CA ARG A 386 -43.75 2.15 -1.79
C ARG A 386 -44.93 3.11 -1.66
N ILE A 387 -44.65 4.40 -1.50
CA ILE A 387 -45.60 5.47 -1.79
C ILE A 387 -45.40 5.82 -3.27
N SER A 388 -46.48 6.05 -4.01
CA SER A 388 -46.48 6.33 -5.47
C SER A 388 -45.56 7.48 -5.92
N ASP A 389 -45.01 8.24 -4.97
CA ASP A 389 -44.41 9.55 -5.21
C ASP A 389 -42.88 9.59 -5.00
N GLU A 390 -42.23 8.56 -4.43
CA GLU A 390 -40.77 8.52 -4.30
C GLU A 390 -40.16 7.12 -4.60
N ASN A 391 -39.78 6.89 -5.86
CA ASN A 391 -39.06 5.69 -6.30
C ASN A 391 -37.57 5.99 -6.55
N TYR A 392 -36.82 6.24 -5.48
CA TYR A 392 -35.41 6.60 -5.53
C TYR A 392 -34.55 5.72 -4.62
N LEU A 393 -33.31 5.44 -5.04
CA LEU A 393 -32.29 4.82 -4.21
C LEU A 393 -31.37 5.89 -3.64
N TYR A 394 -31.05 5.80 -2.36
CA TYR A 394 -30.07 6.68 -1.72
C TYR A 394 -28.83 5.87 -1.34
N GLU A 395 -27.68 6.34 -1.80
CA GLU A 395 -26.38 5.73 -1.52
C GLU A 395 -25.53 6.76 -0.77
N ALA A 396 -25.23 6.48 0.50
CA ALA A 396 -24.18 7.19 1.21
C ALA A 396 -22.85 6.50 0.90
N SER A 397 -21.80 7.26 0.63
CA SER A 397 -20.43 6.75 0.52
C SER A 397 -19.44 7.78 1.04
N PHE A 398 -18.23 7.34 1.40
CA PHE A 398 -17.15 8.24 1.76
C PHE A 398 -15.83 7.70 1.23
N LYS A 399 -14.95 8.61 0.88
CA LYS A 399 -13.60 8.29 0.41
C LYS A 399 -12.61 8.59 1.54
N PRO A 400 -12.09 7.55 2.23
CA PRO A 400 -10.99 7.76 3.14
C PRO A 400 -9.79 8.31 2.36
N VAL A 401 -9.11 9.28 2.96
CA VAL A 401 -7.85 9.83 2.45
C VAL A 401 -6.82 9.62 3.55
N ASN A 402 -5.70 8.97 3.22
CA ASN A 402 -4.63 8.75 4.19
C ASN A 402 -4.19 10.10 4.79
N ASN A 403 -4.00 10.12 6.11
CA ASN A 403 -3.58 11.29 6.89
C ASN A 403 -4.56 12.47 6.86
N ASP A 404 -5.81 12.24 6.45
CA ASP A 404 -6.89 13.22 6.62
C ASP A 404 -7.98 12.64 7.54
N PRO A 405 -8.20 13.22 8.74
CA PRO A 405 -9.30 12.82 9.62
C PRO A 405 -10.67 13.22 9.04
N PHE A 406 -10.71 14.00 7.96
CA PHE A 406 -11.94 14.35 7.24
C PHE A 406 -12.03 13.59 5.93
N TRP A 407 -13.05 12.73 5.82
CA TRP A 407 -13.30 11.96 4.61
C TRP A 407 -14.32 12.64 3.72
N LEU A 408 -14.06 12.63 2.42
CA LEU A 408 -14.96 13.19 1.42
C LEU A 408 -16.21 12.29 1.35
N GLY A 409 -17.33 12.80 1.88
CA GLY A 409 -18.62 12.11 1.87
C GLY A 409 -19.49 12.49 0.67
N HIS A 410 -20.24 11.51 0.16
CA HIS A 410 -21.26 11.66 -0.86
C HIS A 410 -22.57 11.05 -0.36
N LEU A 411 -23.69 11.71 -0.67
CA LEU A 411 -25.02 11.12 -0.58
C LEU A 411 -25.66 11.30 -1.94
N LYS A 412 -25.77 10.22 -2.70
CA LYS A 412 -26.31 10.23 -4.06
C LYS A 412 -27.74 9.74 -4.07
N LYS A 413 -28.59 10.45 -4.80
CA LYS A 413 -29.95 10.03 -5.12
C LYS A 413 -29.97 9.50 -6.54
N TYR A 414 -30.39 8.26 -6.73
CA TYR A 414 -30.59 7.64 -8.03
C TYR A 414 -32.07 7.44 -8.31
N THR A 415 -32.48 7.58 -9.57
CA THR A 415 -33.82 7.19 -10.00
C THR A 415 -33.90 5.67 -10.05
N VAL A 416 -35.03 5.08 -9.62
CA VAL A 416 -35.32 3.68 -9.89
C VAL A 416 -36.33 3.61 -11.05
N ASN A 417 -35.93 2.99 -12.15
CA ASN A 417 -36.74 2.87 -13.34
C ASN A 417 -37.93 1.93 -13.11
N SER A 418 -38.95 2.01 -13.96
CA SER A 418 -40.17 1.17 -13.86
C SER A 418 -39.90 -0.32 -14.03
N ASN A 419 -38.80 -0.70 -14.67
CA ASN A 419 -38.32 -2.07 -14.82
C ASN A 419 -37.46 -2.56 -13.63
N GLY A 420 -37.30 -1.74 -12.59
CA GLY A 420 -36.50 -2.07 -11.40
C GLY A 420 -34.99 -1.82 -11.54
N SER A 421 -34.50 -1.34 -12.69
CA SER A 421 -33.08 -0.99 -12.84
C SER A 421 -32.77 0.40 -12.26
N LEU A 422 -31.50 0.62 -11.91
CA LEU A 422 -30.99 1.93 -11.52
C LEU A 422 -30.91 2.87 -12.74
N GLY A 423 -31.48 4.06 -12.58
CA GLY A 423 -31.35 5.19 -13.49
C GLY A 423 -30.16 6.08 -13.12
N SER A 424 -30.06 7.24 -13.77
CA SER A 424 -28.99 8.20 -13.52
C SER A 424 -29.07 8.84 -12.12
N VAL A 425 -27.93 9.36 -11.67
CA VAL A 425 -27.83 10.21 -10.46
C VAL A 425 -28.67 11.47 -10.68
N VAL A 426 -29.61 11.71 -9.77
CA VAL A 426 -30.46 12.91 -9.73
C VAL A 426 -29.73 14.05 -9.05
N TRP A 427 -29.04 13.76 -7.95
CA TRP A 427 -28.16 14.70 -7.27
C TRP A 427 -27.16 14.00 -6.37
N ASP A 428 -26.08 14.73 -6.06
CA ASP A 428 -25.07 14.38 -5.07
C ASP A 428 -24.99 15.50 -4.02
N ALA A 429 -25.24 15.15 -2.75
CA ALA A 429 -25.19 16.12 -1.66
C ALA A 429 -23.77 16.69 -1.44
N GLY A 430 -22.72 15.92 -1.71
CA GLY A 430 -21.33 16.36 -1.58
C GLY A 430 -21.01 17.50 -2.56
N GLU A 431 -21.39 17.34 -3.83
CA GLU A 431 -21.20 18.38 -4.86
C GLU A 431 -22.03 19.65 -4.59
N LYS A 432 -23.26 19.47 -4.10
CA LYS A 432 -24.09 20.60 -3.65
C LYS A 432 -23.48 21.32 -2.46
N LEU A 433 -22.98 20.60 -1.46
CA LEU A 433 -22.38 21.19 -0.28
C LEU A 433 -21.07 21.91 -0.60
N LYS A 434 -20.25 21.35 -1.51
CA LYS A 434 -19.01 21.94 -2.02
C LYS A 434 -19.21 23.32 -2.66
N THR A 435 -20.29 23.48 -3.41
CA THR A 435 -20.64 24.76 -4.08
C THR A 435 -21.45 25.71 -3.19
N THR A 436 -21.94 25.24 -2.04
CA THR A 436 -22.67 26.07 -1.07
C THR A 436 -21.68 26.88 -0.25
N SER A 437 -21.87 28.21 -0.18
CA SER A 437 -21.08 29.11 0.67
C SER A 437 -21.13 28.68 2.14
N ALA A 438 -20.03 28.84 2.88
CA ALA A 438 -19.91 28.37 4.27
C ALA A 438 -21.03 28.91 5.19
N ASP A 439 -21.43 30.17 5.01
CA ASP A 439 -22.51 30.80 5.77
C ASP A 439 -23.90 30.20 5.49
N SER A 440 -24.10 29.66 4.28
CA SER A 440 -25.37 29.04 3.87
C SER A 440 -25.46 27.56 4.25
N ARG A 441 -24.40 26.96 4.81
CA ARG A 441 -24.40 25.55 5.21
C ARG A 441 -25.14 25.36 6.54
N ASN A 442 -26.14 24.49 6.50
CA ASN A 442 -26.92 24.07 7.67
C ASN A 442 -26.22 22.90 8.37
N ILE A 443 -25.28 23.21 9.27
CA ILE A 443 -24.53 22.22 10.04
C ILE A 443 -25.05 22.23 11.47
N TYR A 444 -25.36 21.04 12.00
CA TYR A 444 -25.90 20.84 13.33
C TYR A 444 -25.03 19.87 14.13
N THR A 445 -25.07 20.01 15.45
CA THR A 445 -24.49 19.08 16.41
C THR A 445 -25.52 18.74 17.49
N TYR A 446 -25.32 17.65 18.21
CA TYR A 446 -26.13 17.32 19.38
C TYR A 446 -25.43 17.79 20.64
N LYS A 447 -26.06 18.70 21.39
CA LYS A 447 -25.48 19.32 22.58
C LYS A 447 -26.55 19.48 23.65
N SER A 448 -26.22 19.10 24.89
CA SER A 448 -27.09 19.28 26.06
C SER A 448 -28.52 18.74 25.87
N GLY A 449 -28.64 17.60 25.18
CA GLY A 449 -29.93 16.95 24.96
C GLY A 449 -30.73 17.46 23.75
N ALA A 450 -30.21 18.41 22.97
CA ALA A 450 -30.90 19.00 21.82
C ALA A 450 -30.01 19.13 20.57
N LEU A 451 -30.64 19.04 19.39
CA LEU A 451 -29.99 19.39 18.13
C LEU A 451 -29.79 20.92 18.08
N THR A 452 -28.54 21.34 17.90
CA THR A 452 -28.12 22.74 17.97
C THR A 452 -27.28 23.09 16.74
N ALA A 453 -27.46 24.29 16.17
CA ALA A 453 -26.65 24.71 15.03
C ALA A 453 -25.17 24.82 15.40
N PHE A 454 -24.28 24.25 14.59
CA PHE A 454 -22.84 24.25 14.80
C PHE A 454 -22.22 25.56 14.30
N ASN A 455 -22.03 26.52 15.20
CA ASN A 455 -21.47 27.84 14.94
C ASN A 455 -20.78 28.41 16.20
N THR A 456 -20.08 29.53 16.05
CA THR A 456 -19.33 30.18 17.15
C THR A 456 -20.24 30.78 18.23
N THR A 457 -21.54 30.93 17.98
CA THR A 457 -22.51 31.36 18.99
C THR A 457 -22.85 30.20 19.94
N ASN A 458 -23.02 28.99 19.40
CA ASN A 458 -23.55 27.85 20.14
C ASN A 458 -22.47 26.90 20.70
N ILE A 459 -21.27 26.90 20.10
CA ILE A 459 -20.15 26.04 20.49
C ILE A 459 -19.20 26.81 21.40
N THR A 460 -18.97 26.32 22.61
CA THR A 460 -18.07 26.90 23.62
C THR A 460 -16.68 26.28 23.53
N THR A 461 -15.70 26.91 24.18
CA THR A 461 -14.34 26.36 24.30
C THR A 461 -14.31 25.02 25.03
N GLY A 462 -15.18 24.84 26.03
CA GLY A 462 -15.33 23.60 26.77
C GLY A 462 -15.88 22.45 25.91
N ASP A 463 -16.74 22.72 24.94
CA ASP A 463 -17.30 21.68 24.04
C ASP A 463 -16.22 21.05 23.15
N LEU A 464 -15.15 21.79 22.83
CA LEU A 464 -14.06 21.33 21.97
C LEU A 464 -12.77 21.05 22.74
N SER A 465 -12.78 21.15 24.07
CA SER A 465 -11.58 21.01 24.93
C SER A 465 -10.41 21.93 24.53
N VAL A 466 -10.71 23.15 24.08
CA VAL A 466 -9.69 24.16 23.72
C VAL A 466 -9.61 25.28 24.75
N THR A 467 -8.44 25.91 24.84
CA THR A 467 -8.15 26.92 25.88
C THR A 467 -8.55 28.35 25.50
N THR A 468 -8.73 28.65 24.21
CA THR A 468 -9.03 30.02 23.73
C THR A 468 -10.22 30.05 22.78
N THR A 469 -10.94 31.17 22.76
CA THR A 469 -12.02 31.43 21.80
C THR A 469 -11.50 31.51 20.37
N CYS A 470 -10.25 31.94 20.17
CA CYS A 470 -9.58 31.92 18.87
C CYS A 470 -9.43 30.49 18.32
N ASN A 471 -8.95 29.53 19.13
CA ASN A 471 -8.86 28.13 18.72
C ASN A 471 -10.24 27.53 18.44
N ARG A 472 -11.24 27.87 19.26
CA ARG A 472 -12.64 27.46 19.02
C ARG A 472 -13.14 27.99 17.69
N ASP A 473 -12.92 29.28 17.40
CA ASP A 473 -13.34 29.90 16.15
C ASP A 473 -12.65 29.23 14.96
N LEU A 474 -11.34 29.01 15.01
CA LEU A 474 -10.60 28.33 13.93
C LEU A 474 -11.17 26.94 13.63
N ILE A 475 -11.45 26.13 14.66
CA ILE A 475 -12.03 24.79 14.47
C ILE A 475 -13.43 24.87 13.87
N VAL A 476 -14.29 25.75 14.41
CA VAL A 476 -15.66 25.92 13.90
C VAL A 476 -15.64 26.38 12.44
N LYS A 477 -14.81 27.38 12.11
CA LYS A 477 -14.63 27.90 10.75
C LYS A 477 -14.13 26.84 9.79
N TYR A 478 -13.14 26.06 10.22
CA TYR A 478 -12.58 24.96 9.44
C TYR A 478 -13.65 23.91 9.10
N ILE A 479 -14.41 23.44 10.09
CA ILE A 479 -15.50 22.44 9.88
C ILE A 479 -16.61 23.01 8.98
N ARG A 480 -16.92 24.30 9.12
CA ARG A 480 -17.90 24.97 8.25
C ARG A 480 -17.36 25.24 6.84
N GLY A 481 -16.04 25.13 6.63
CA GLY A 481 -15.35 25.40 5.37
C GLY A 481 -15.32 26.88 5.02
N GLU A 482 -15.21 27.75 6.03
CA GLU A 482 -14.89 29.17 5.85
C GLU A 482 -13.42 29.29 5.39
N THR A 483 -13.14 30.14 4.41
CA THR A 483 -11.76 30.44 4.00
C THR A 483 -11.01 31.08 5.17
N THR A 484 -9.97 30.40 5.66
CA THR A 484 -9.07 30.89 6.72
C THR A 484 -8.32 32.15 6.32
#